data_AF-A0AAN7ABN7-F1
#
_entry.id   AF-A0AAN7ABN7-F1
#
_cell.length_a   1.000
_cell.length_b   1.000
_cell.length_c   1.000
_cell.angle_alpha   90.00
_cell.angle_beta   90.00
_cell.angle_gamma   90.00
#
_symmetry.space_group_name_H-M   'P 1'
#
loop_
_entity.id
_entity.type
_entity.pdbx_description
1 polymer ?
#
loop_
_entity_poly.entity_id
_entity_poly.type
_entity_poly.pdbx_seq_one_letter_code
_entity_poly.pdbx_strand_id
1 'polypeptide(L)'
;MTFKTYIVEHLDEELGPWSELEYITIARESQETGSKFFLSSLHPQFKVPEALAAIPSFTAERRGVEELYADKKSRVCLLDPQGKSDLAPEDADNFDVFLFGGILGDDPPRDRTSELRAKGFEGRRLGPVQMTTDTAVRVTRLVVEGKTPLKDIPYVDFPELKFNEYESTEMPFRYVKTKDGNPIMPEPPTMSKLPPPIKINPPLINSANPWASNYKDLEKLYLCPSTGAVTTRTATLLCFKHDDAIHRYTFFNPSTHQTSETTNPTHQQASQSPSQTASLNTLGYSPYPLIDYLKWIRKLTDTYPKPHPAKPFIISVTGDVAEMIDAYSIIAGYLPDLVSVGQVYMEINLSCPNIPNNPPPAYSKAALVNYLRYINLAIRSDNNKDLPRLPFGIKTPPYTHFSEYTELISALEEAGDQLSFISCTNTLGSCLVLSPDSSPVLPGNGIGGMAGAALHPLALGNVATIRRMLDESEGLRHVIIIGIGGVEDEKGYRRMRAAGAGVVGVGTALGWKGVEVFRGIEEGLKGEW
;
A
#
# COMPACT_ATOMS: atom_id res chain seq x y z
N MET A 1 -3.17 33.75 -19.67
CA MET A 1 -2.70 32.60 -20.47
C MET A 1 -3.88 32.08 -21.24
N THR A 2 -3.75 31.89 -22.55
CA THR A 2 -4.75 31.26 -23.39
C THR A 2 -4.59 29.75 -23.28
N PHE A 3 -5.47 29.11 -22.51
CA PHE A 3 -5.48 27.65 -22.33
C PHE A 3 -5.68 26.94 -23.68
N LYS A 4 -4.96 25.85 -23.92
CA LYS A 4 -5.07 25.06 -25.15
C LYS A 4 -5.94 23.83 -24.92
N THR A 5 -6.56 23.35 -26.00
CA THR A 5 -7.26 22.07 -26.00
C THR A 5 -6.52 21.09 -26.92
N TYR A 6 -6.20 19.92 -26.39
CA TYR A 6 -5.66 18.80 -27.14
C TYR A 6 -6.77 17.78 -27.36
N ILE A 7 -6.99 17.36 -28.61
CA ILE A 7 -8.05 16.42 -28.99
C ILE A 7 -7.44 15.25 -29.73
N VAL A 8 -7.62 14.05 -29.20
CA VAL A 8 -7.29 12.81 -29.91
C VAL A 8 -8.61 12.18 -30.35
N GLU A 9 -8.80 11.99 -31.66
CA GLU A 9 -9.97 11.25 -32.16
C GLU A 9 -9.75 9.74 -31.95
N HIS A 10 -10.52 9.11 -31.06
CA HIS A 10 -10.41 7.68 -30.80
C HIS A 10 -11.60 6.96 -31.44
N LEU A 11 -11.33 6.25 -32.54
CA LEU A 11 -12.33 5.62 -33.41
C LEU A 11 -12.53 4.12 -33.14
N ASP A 12 -11.70 3.53 -32.27
CA ASP A 12 -11.77 2.11 -31.94
C ASP A 12 -12.83 1.86 -30.84
N GLU A 13 -13.42 0.66 -30.82
CA GLU A 13 -14.45 0.30 -29.82
C GLU A 13 -13.85 0.04 -28.43
N GLU A 14 -12.58 -0.35 -28.39
CA GLU A 14 -11.84 -0.75 -27.20
C GLU A 14 -10.56 0.07 -27.04
N LEU A 15 -10.13 0.24 -25.79
CA LEU A 15 -8.88 0.89 -25.45
C LEU A 15 -7.84 -0.16 -25.03
N GLY A 16 -6.77 -0.28 -25.80
CA GLY A 16 -5.64 -1.15 -25.45
C GLY A 16 -4.85 -0.60 -24.24
N PRO A 17 -4.17 -1.47 -23.46
CA PRO A 17 -3.45 -1.06 -22.26
C PRO A 17 -2.40 0.04 -22.49
N TRP A 18 -1.68 0.00 -23.61
CA TRP A 18 -0.69 1.03 -23.94
C TRP A 18 -1.34 2.39 -24.21
N SER A 19 -2.39 2.41 -25.02
CA SER A 19 -3.13 3.65 -25.33
C SER A 19 -3.82 4.24 -24.10
N GLU A 20 -4.24 3.41 -23.15
CA GLU A 20 -4.70 3.89 -21.85
C GLU A 20 -3.59 4.68 -21.12
N LEU A 21 -2.36 4.16 -21.08
CA LEU A 21 -1.23 4.87 -20.47
C LEU A 21 -0.90 6.18 -21.20
N GLU A 22 -0.94 6.16 -22.53
CA GLU A 22 -0.76 7.37 -23.34
C GLU A 22 -1.79 8.44 -22.98
N TYR A 23 -3.08 8.07 -22.94
CA TYR A 23 -4.17 9.01 -22.65
C TYR A 23 -4.14 9.53 -21.21
N ILE A 24 -3.82 8.68 -20.24
CA ILE A 24 -3.62 9.10 -18.83
C ILE A 24 -2.46 10.09 -18.75
N THR A 25 -1.36 9.82 -19.45
CA THR A 25 -0.20 10.71 -19.49
C THR A 25 -0.56 12.07 -20.08
N ILE A 26 -1.25 12.09 -21.22
CA ILE A 26 -1.72 13.33 -21.86
C ILE A 26 -2.64 14.12 -20.93
N ALA A 27 -3.58 13.45 -20.26
CA ALA A 27 -4.52 14.08 -19.34
C ALA A 27 -3.79 14.77 -18.17
N ARG A 28 -2.86 14.05 -17.52
CA ARG A 28 -2.05 14.59 -16.41
C ARG A 28 -1.21 15.78 -16.85
N GLU A 29 -0.47 15.61 -17.95
CA GLU A 29 0.35 16.64 -18.53
C GLU A 29 -0.47 17.89 -18.91
N SER A 30 -1.67 17.71 -19.48
CA SER A 30 -2.56 18.83 -19.80
C SER A 30 -3.04 19.55 -18.54
N GLN A 31 -3.34 18.81 -17.46
CA GLN A 31 -3.75 19.39 -16.19
C GLN A 31 -2.66 20.28 -15.58
N GLU A 32 -1.41 19.83 -15.63
CA GLU A 32 -0.26 20.58 -15.09
C GLU A 32 -0.09 21.96 -15.74
N THR A 33 -0.46 22.11 -17.01
CA THR A 33 -0.39 23.40 -17.72
C THR A 33 -1.73 24.14 -17.78
N GLY A 34 -2.79 23.59 -17.18
CA GLY A 34 -4.14 24.14 -17.23
C GLY A 34 -4.85 23.97 -18.58
N SER A 35 -4.27 23.19 -19.49
CA SER A 35 -4.85 22.80 -20.78
C SER A 35 -5.91 21.71 -20.60
N LYS A 36 -6.76 21.55 -21.61
CA LYS A 36 -7.81 20.52 -21.64
C LYS A 36 -7.42 19.38 -22.57
N PHE A 37 -7.81 18.17 -22.22
CA PHE A 37 -7.64 17.00 -23.06
C PHE A 37 -8.98 16.34 -23.36
N PHE A 38 -9.25 16.08 -24.64
CA PHE A 38 -10.46 15.41 -25.10
C PHE A 38 -10.09 14.13 -25.85
N LEU A 39 -10.82 13.06 -25.53
CA LEU A 39 -11.02 11.97 -26.48
C LEU A 39 -12.35 12.22 -27.18
N SER A 40 -12.32 12.42 -28.50
CA SER A 40 -13.52 12.68 -29.31
C SER A 40 -13.87 11.51 -30.21
N SER A 41 -15.05 11.57 -30.82
CA SER A 41 -15.57 10.53 -31.73
C SER A 41 -15.71 9.14 -31.09
N LEU A 42 -15.86 9.10 -29.76
CA LEU A 42 -15.95 7.84 -29.02
C LEU A 42 -17.18 7.02 -29.41
N HIS A 43 -16.97 5.74 -29.66
CA HIS A 43 -18.04 4.77 -29.92
C HIS A 43 -19.05 4.75 -28.75
N PRO A 44 -20.38 4.59 -28.98
CA PRO A 44 -21.37 4.60 -27.92
C PRO A 44 -21.18 3.55 -26.81
N GLN A 45 -20.45 2.47 -27.10
CA GLN A 45 -20.13 1.40 -26.16
C GLN A 45 -18.75 1.56 -25.50
N PHE A 46 -17.96 2.57 -25.90
CA PHE A 46 -16.64 2.81 -25.35
C PHE A 46 -16.73 3.06 -23.85
N LYS A 47 -15.93 2.31 -23.08
CA LYS A 47 -15.83 2.46 -21.63
C LYS A 47 -14.58 3.26 -21.30
N VAL A 48 -14.78 4.46 -20.79
CA VAL A 48 -13.69 5.30 -20.29
C VAL A 48 -13.10 4.62 -19.05
N PRO A 49 -11.77 4.37 -19.01
CA PRO A 49 -11.13 3.85 -17.81
C PRO A 49 -11.29 4.79 -16.61
N GLU A 50 -11.53 4.23 -15.42
CA GLU A 50 -11.75 5.02 -14.20
C GLU A 50 -10.55 5.93 -13.89
N ALA A 51 -9.32 5.43 -14.10
CA ALA A 51 -8.10 6.19 -13.90
C ALA A 51 -8.00 7.44 -14.80
N LEU A 52 -8.54 7.36 -16.02
CA LEU A 52 -8.59 8.48 -16.96
C LEU A 52 -9.74 9.44 -16.61
N ALA A 53 -10.92 8.89 -16.30
CA ALA A 53 -12.11 9.66 -15.89
C ALA A 53 -11.89 10.47 -14.60
N ALA A 54 -10.99 10.02 -13.72
CA ALA A 54 -10.65 10.69 -12.48
C ALA A 54 -9.82 11.98 -12.66
N ILE A 55 -9.35 12.30 -13.87
CA ILE A 55 -8.48 13.45 -14.13
C ILE A 55 -9.32 14.67 -14.55
N PRO A 56 -9.36 15.76 -13.76
CA PRO A 56 -10.19 16.94 -14.04
C PRO A 56 -10.03 17.60 -15.42
N SER A 57 -8.83 17.55 -16.02
CA SER A 57 -8.56 18.14 -17.33
C SER A 57 -9.11 17.31 -18.51
N PHE A 58 -9.49 16.06 -18.25
CA PHE A 58 -9.94 15.12 -19.26
C PHE A 58 -11.45 15.20 -19.50
N THR A 59 -11.85 15.06 -20.77
CA THR A 59 -13.26 14.94 -21.16
C THR A 59 -13.42 13.88 -22.25
N ALA A 60 -14.34 12.95 -22.03
CA ALA A 60 -14.75 11.97 -23.02
C ALA A 60 -15.93 12.52 -23.84
N GLU A 61 -15.79 12.57 -25.16
CA GLU A 61 -16.80 13.07 -26.09
C GLU A 61 -17.15 12.08 -27.19
N ARG A 62 -18.45 11.91 -27.41
CA ARG A 62 -18.96 11.08 -28.51
C ARG A 62 -18.99 11.83 -29.84
N ARG A 63 -19.04 13.15 -29.76
CA ARG A 63 -19.07 14.04 -30.91
C ARG A 63 -17.66 14.18 -31.48
N GLY A 64 -17.56 14.29 -32.80
CA GLY A 64 -16.29 14.56 -33.47
C GLY A 64 -15.90 16.03 -33.39
N VAL A 65 -14.64 16.31 -33.70
CA VAL A 65 -14.10 17.69 -33.65
C VAL A 65 -14.87 18.68 -34.53
N GLU A 66 -15.45 18.24 -35.65
CA GLU A 66 -16.26 19.08 -36.54
C GLU A 66 -17.53 19.60 -35.88
N GLU A 67 -18.12 18.82 -34.99
CA GLU A 67 -19.32 19.23 -34.24
C GLU A 67 -18.92 20.06 -33.02
N LEU A 68 -17.88 19.64 -32.29
CA LEU A 68 -17.40 20.33 -31.10
C LEU A 68 -16.89 21.75 -31.40
N TYR A 69 -16.32 21.95 -32.58
CA TYR A 69 -15.67 23.21 -32.99
C TYR A 69 -16.17 23.74 -34.34
N ALA A 70 -17.42 23.46 -34.72
CA ALA A 70 -18.03 23.91 -35.98
C ALA A 70 -17.82 25.41 -36.25
N ASP A 71 -18.08 26.26 -35.24
CA ASP A 71 -17.99 27.72 -35.36
C ASP A 71 -16.55 28.26 -35.22
N LYS A 72 -15.58 27.39 -34.89
CA LYS A 72 -14.18 27.76 -34.60
C LYS A 72 -13.18 26.95 -35.40
N LYS A 73 -13.59 26.42 -36.56
CA LYS A 73 -12.74 25.57 -37.41
C LYS A 73 -11.39 26.20 -37.77
N SER A 74 -11.33 27.51 -38.00
CA SER A 74 -10.09 28.24 -38.28
C SER A 74 -9.11 28.31 -37.11
N ARG A 75 -9.55 27.96 -35.90
CA ARG A 75 -8.74 27.90 -34.66
C ARG A 75 -8.30 26.49 -34.31
N VAL A 76 -8.58 25.50 -35.16
CA VAL A 76 -8.20 24.10 -35.00
C VAL A 76 -7.03 23.77 -35.93
N CYS A 77 -5.91 23.36 -35.34
CA CYS A 77 -4.74 22.85 -36.04
C CYS A 77 -4.76 21.33 -36.07
N LEU A 78 -4.67 20.73 -37.26
CA LEU A 78 -4.49 19.29 -37.42
C LEU A 78 -2.99 18.95 -37.41
N LEU A 79 -2.57 18.06 -36.53
CA LEU A 79 -1.21 17.53 -36.52
C LEU A 79 -1.15 16.34 -37.47
N ASP A 80 -0.43 16.53 -38.59
CA ASP A 80 -0.42 15.58 -39.70
C ASP A 80 0.98 15.53 -40.34
N PRO A 81 1.54 14.33 -40.62
CA PRO A 81 2.84 14.19 -41.30
C PRO A 81 2.92 14.89 -42.67
N GLN A 82 1.79 15.05 -43.37
CA GLN A 82 1.65 15.73 -44.65
C GLN A 82 1.25 17.22 -44.51
N GLY A 83 1.36 17.79 -43.30
CA GLY A 83 1.17 19.22 -43.06
C GLY A 83 2.08 20.10 -43.92
N LYS A 84 1.61 21.31 -44.25
CA LYS A 84 2.33 22.23 -45.16
C LYS A 84 3.62 22.78 -44.58
N SER A 85 3.68 22.88 -43.25
CA SER A 85 4.80 23.44 -42.50
C SER A 85 4.94 22.73 -41.16
N ASP A 86 6.11 22.84 -40.53
CA ASP A 86 6.32 22.35 -39.18
C ASP A 86 5.59 23.24 -38.17
N LEU A 87 5.17 22.67 -37.05
CA LEU A 87 4.61 23.41 -35.92
C LEU A 87 5.66 24.38 -35.37
N ALA A 88 5.26 25.63 -35.14
CA ALA A 88 6.14 26.67 -34.64
C ALA A 88 5.54 27.39 -33.41
N PRO A 89 6.36 28.03 -32.55
CA PRO A 89 5.87 28.73 -31.36
C PRO A 89 4.80 29.80 -31.63
N GLU A 90 4.80 30.41 -32.82
CA GLU A 90 3.82 31.41 -33.27
C GLU A 90 2.43 30.81 -33.51
N ASP A 91 2.34 29.50 -33.76
CA ASP A 91 1.06 28.80 -33.94
C ASP A 91 0.19 28.83 -32.68
N ALA A 92 0.79 29.11 -31.51
CA ALA A 92 0.05 29.35 -30.28
C ALA A 92 -0.88 30.57 -30.37
N ASP A 93 -0.60 31.54 -31.23
CA ASP A 93 -1.47 32.70 -31.42
C ASP A 93 -2.56 32.40 -32.48
N ASN A 94 -2.27 31.48 -33.40
CA ASN A 94 -3.12 31.11 -34.54
C ASN A 94 -4.17 30.04 -34.21
N PHE A 95 -3.91 29.17 -33.22
CA PHE A 95 -4.80 28.06 -32.89
C PHE A 95 -5.06 27.94 -31.38
N ASP A 96 -6.27 27.54 -31.02
CA ASP A 96 -6.66 27.23 -29.64
C ASP A 96 -6.77 25.72 -29.41
N VAL A 97 -6.92 24.95 -30.49
CA VAL A 97 -7.18 23.52 -30.47
C VAL A 97 -6.18 22.80 -31.36
N PHE A 98 -5.61 21.73 -30.84
CA PHE A 98 -4.65 20.87 -31.52
C PHE A 98 -5.24 19.47 -31.62
N LEU A 99 -5.47 19.03 -32.86
CA LEU A 99 -6.19 17.82 -33.21
C LEU A 99 -5.22 16.74 -33.71
N PHE A 100 -5.35 15.54 -33.17
CA PHE A 100 -4.56 14.36 -33.51
C PHE A 100 -5.52 13.28 -34.04
N GLY A 101 -5.26 12.79 -35.27
CA GLY A 101 -6.07 11.73 -35.88
C GLY A 101 -5.75 10.36 -35.29
N GLY A 102 -6.78 9.51 -35.21
CA GLY A 102 -6.76 8.25 -34.48
C GLY A 102 -5.50 7.42 -34.64
N ILE A 103 -4.80 7.28 -33.51
CA ILE A 103 -3.58 6.52 -33.20
C ILE A 103 -2.39 6.85 -34.12
N LEU A 104 -1.73 7.96 -33.80
CA LEU A 104 -0.30 8.12 -34.05
C LEU A 104 0.42 7.03 -33.22
N GLY A 105 0.81 5.93 -33.86
CA GLY A 105 1.45 4.82 -33.13
C GLY A 105 1.42 3.45 -33.80
N ASP A 106 0.75 3.28 -34.95
CA ASP A 106 0.97 2.09 -35.76
C ASP A 106 2.29 2.22 -36.52
N ASP A 107 3.13 1.19 -36.48
CA ASP A 107 4.27 1.03 -37.39
C ASP A 107 4.05 -0.22 -38.25
N PRO A 108 3.91 -0.09 -39.59
CA PRO A 108 3.91 1.15 -40.36
C PRO A 108 2.63 2.00 -40.20
N PRO A 109 2.68 3.34 -40.40
CA PRO A 109 1.53 4.22 -40.28
C PRO A 109 0.38 3.84 -41.23
N ARG A 110 -0.86 3.91 -40.71
CA ARG A 110 -2.09 3.60 -41.48
C ARG A 110 -2.76 4.83 -42.15
N ASP A 111 -2.11 6.00 -42.17
CA ASP A 111 -2.64 7.30 -42.68
C ASP A 111 -4.08 7.62 -42.23
N ARG A 112 -4.40 7.33 -40.97
CA ARG A 112 -5.74 7.54 -40.38
C ARG A 112 -6.13 9.03 -40.31
N THR A 113 -5.18 9.96 -40.44
CA THR A 113 -5.47 11.40 -40.54
C THR A 113 -6.02 11.81 -41.91
N SER A 114 -6.00 10.94 -42.92
CA SER A 114 -6.49 11.25 -44.28
C SER A 114 -7.95 11.73 -44.31
N GLU A 115 -8.82 11.13 -43.49
CA GLU A 115 -10.22 11.56 -43.34
C GLU A 115 -10.33 12.97 -42.74
N LEU A 116 -9.47 13.29 -41.77
CA LEU A 116 -9.39 14.63 -41.16
C LEU A 116 -8.79 15.66 -42.11
N ARG A 117 -7.81 15.26 -42.93
CA ARG A 117 -7.19 16.11 -43.94
C ARG A 117 -8.20 16.55 -45.00
N ALA A 118 -9.10 15.65 -45.41
CA ALA A 118 -10.17 15.96 -46.35
C ALA A 118 -11.18 17.00 -45.83
N LYS A 119 -11.24 17.20 -44.50
CA LYS A 119 -12.13 18.17 -43.86
C LYS A 119 -11.59 19.59 -43.90
N GLY A 120 -10.37 19.82 -44.39
CA GLY A 120 -9.84 21.17 -44.64
C GLY A 120 -9.39 21.93 -43.39
N PHE A 121 -8.97 21.22 -42.34
CA PHE A 121 -8.24 21.83 -41.22
C PHE A 121 -6.85 22.29 -41.66
N GLU A 122 -6.31 23.31 -41.00
CA GLU A 122 -4.94 23.74 -41.26
C GLU A 122 -3.96 22.74 -40.62
N GLY A 123 -3.06 22.20 -41.42
CA GLY A 123 -2.14 21.14 -41.00
C GLY A 123 -0.76 21.65 -40.60
N ARG A 124 -0.20 21.10 -39.51
CA ARG A 124 1.20 21.25 -39.09
C ARG A 124 1.86 19.89 -38.90
N ARG A 125 3.16 19.81 -39.18
CA ARG A 125 3.98 18.62 -38.94
C ARG A 125 4.68 18.69 -37.60
N LEU A 126 4.88 17.54 -36.97
CA LEU A 126 5.73 17.38 -35.77
C LEU A 126 7.13 16.84 -36.10
N GLY A 127 7.53 16.98 -37.37
CA GLY A 127 8.79 16.46 -37.89
C GLY A 127 8.63 15.15 -38.68
N PRO A 128 9.74 14.61 -39.21
CA PRO A 128 9.71 13.50 -40.15
C PRO A 128 9.66 12.10 -39.50
N VAL A 129 9.94 12.00 -38.20
CA VAL A 129 9.97 10.73 -37.46
C VAL A 129 8.69 10.59 -36.64
N GLN A 130 8.07 9.42 -36.71
CA GLN A 130 6.83 9.14 -36.01
C GLN A 130 7.02 9.15 -34.49
N MET A 131 6.01 9.65 -33.78
CA MET A 131 5.95 9.71 -32.33
C MET A 131 4.77 8.88 -31.84
N THR A 132 4.86 8.39 -30.61
CA THR A 132 3.68 7.90 -29.88
C THR A 132 2.69 9.05 -29.65
N THR A 133 1.44 8.73 -29.35
CA THR A 133 0.39 9.75 -29.25
C THR A 133 0.66 10.71 -28.08
N ASP A 134 1.12 10.18 -26.94
CA ASP A 134 1.51 11.01 -25.79
C ASP A 134 2.70 11.93 -26.11
N THR A 135 3.71 11.41 -26.81
CA THR A 135 4.88 12.19 -27.23
C THR A 135 4.47 13.28 -28.22
N ALA A 136 3.59 12.99 -29.17
CA ALA A 136 3.11 13.98 -30.14
C ALA A 136 2.40 15.16 -29.44
N VAL A 137 1.54 14.86 -28.46
CA VAL A 137 0.87 15.90 -27.66
C VAL A 137 1.87 16.67 -26.80
N ARG A 138 2.82 15.98 -26.17
CA ARG A 138 3.90 16.58 -25.38
C ARG A 138 4.75 17.55 -26.20
N VAL A 139 5.19 17.12 -27.38
CA VAL A 139 5.95 17.97 -28.32
C VAL A 139 5.13 19.19 -28.72
N THR A 140 3.87 19.00 -29.07
CA THR A 140 2.96 20.11 -29.42
C THR A 140 2.92 21.14 -28.28
N ARG A 141 2.72 20.69 -27.04
CA ARG A 141 2.70 21.53 -25.84
C ARG A 141 4.02 22.26 -25.60
N LEU A 142 5.16 21.59 -25.75
CA LEU A 142 6.49 22.22 -25.62
C LEU A 142 6.69 23.33 -26.66
N VAL A 143 6.18 23.15 -27.88
CA VAL A 143 6.26 24.16 -28.94
C VAL A 143 5.31 25.33 -28.66
N VAL A 144 4.03 25.07 -28.43
CA VAL A 144 3.01 26.14 -28.41
C VAL A 144 2.88 26.82 -27.06
N GLU A 145 2.98 26.07 -25.96
CA GLU A 145 2.89 26.60 -24.60
C GLU A 145 4.29 26.89 -24.05
N GLY A 146 5.23 25.97 -24.25
CA GLY A 146 6.63 26.12 -23.82
C GLY A 146 7.48 27.03 -24.70
N LYS A 147 6.94 27.49 -25.85
CA LYS A 147 7.62 28.37 -26.83
C LYS A 147 8.99 27.84 -27.27
N THR A 148 9.17 26.53 -27.26
CA THR A 148 10.41 25.86 -27.67
C THR A 148 10.32 25.50 -29.15
N PRO A 149 11.18 26.02 -30.04
CA PRO A 149 11.16 25.62 -31.44
C PRO A 149 11.31 24.10 -31.59
N LEU A 150 10.56 23.49 -32.52
CA LEU A 150 10.51 22.04 -32.72
C LEU A 150 11.90 21.39 -32.84
N LYS A 151 12.82 22.06 -33.53
CA LYS A 151 14.22 21.63 -33.73
C LYS A 151 15.08 21.61 -32.46
N ASP A 152 14.67 22.36 -31.43
CA ASP A 152 15.44 22.54 -30.19
C ASP A 152 14.97 21.55 -29.10
N ILE A 153 13.92 20.77 -29.35
CA ILE A 153 13.46 19.72 -28.44
C ILE A 153 14.44 18.54 -28.52
N PRO A 154 14.97 18.06 -27.39
CA PRO A 154 15.87 16.92 -27.39
C PRO A 154 15.09 15.61 -27.54
N TYR A 155 15.56 14.72 -28.43
CA TYR A 155 14.89 13.48 -28.76
C TYR A 155 15.75 12.24 -28.48
N VAL A 156 15.09 11.11 -28.29
CA VAL A 156 15.64 9.76 -28.43
C VAL A 156 14.83 9.06 -29.52
N ASP A 157 15.51 8.61 -30.57
CA ASP A 157 14.89 7.88 -31.68
C ASP A 157 15.11 6.40 -31.46
N PHE A 158 14.05 5.63 -31.60
CA PHE A 158 14.05 4.17 -31.54
C PHE A 158 14.71 3.61 -30.28
N PRO A 159 14.23 3.96 -29.07
CA PRO A 159 14.86 3.50 -27.84
C PRO A 159 14.74 1.97 -27.67
N GLU A 160 15.85 1.35 -27.28
CA GLU A 160 15.89 -0.04 -26.84
C GLU A 160 15.46 -0.14 -25.37
N LEU A 161 14.38 -0.88 -25.11
CA LEU A 161 13.91 -1.26 -23.79
C LEU A 161 14.50 -2.62 -23.43
N LYS A 162 15.46 -2.65 -22.50
CA LYS A 162 16.03 -3.89 -21.97
C LYS A 162 15.24 -4.36 -20.75
N PHE A 163 14.67 -5.56 -20.84
CA PHE A 163 13.93 -6.19 -19.75
C PHE A 163 14.85 -7.02 -18.85
N ASN A 164 15.84 -7.70 -19.42
CA ASN A 164 16.86 -8.46 -18.71
C ASN A 164 18.13 -8.64 -19.58
N GLU A 165 19.07 -9.49 -19.14
CA GLU A 165 20.32 -9.78 -19.87
C GLU A 165 20.09 -10.38 -21.27
N TYR A 166 18.95 -11.03 -21.48
CA TYR A 166 18.64 -11.80 -22.70
C TYR A 166 17.48 -11.23 -23.52
N GLU A 167 16.75 -10.25 -22.99
CA GLU A 167 15.51 -9.76 -23.59
C GLU A 167 15.49 -8.23 -23.68
N SER A 168 15.31 -7.73 -24.90
CA SER A 168 15.07 -6.33 -25.18
C SER A 168 14.11 -6.16 -26.36
N THR A 169 13.47 -5.00 -26.44
CA THR A 169 12.67 -4.60 -27.60
C THR A 169 13.05 -3.19 -28.02
N GLU A 170 13.13 -2.93 -29.31
CA GLU A 170 13.27 -1.57 -29.85
C GLU A 170 11.88 -1.00 -30.11
N MET A 171 11.61 0.22 -29.63
CA MET A 171 10.35 0.90 -29.89
C MET A 171 10.47 1.65 -31.24
N PRO A 172 9.59 1.46 -32.22
CA PRO A 172 9.73 2.07 -33.55
C PRO A 172 9.32 3.57 -33.59
N PHE A 173 9.52 4.31 -32.49
CA PHE A 173 9.07 5.71 -32.35
C PHE A 173 10.16 6.64 -31.78
N ARG A 174 9.97 7.93 -32.02
CA ARG A 174 10.69 9.04 -31.38
C ARG A 174 10.01 9.43 -30.07
N TYR A 175 10.83 9.71 -29.05
CA TYR A 175 10.41 10.18 -27.72
C TYR A 175 11.16 11.47 -27.34
N VAL A 176 10.53 12.31 -26.51
CA VAL A 176 11.24 13.45 -25.88
C VAL A 176 12.26 12.92 -24.87
N LYS A 177 13.44 13.52 -24.82
CA LYS A 177 14.55 13.12 -23.96
C LYS A 177 14.54 13.85 -22.63
N THR A 178 14.71 13.12 -21.52
CA THR A 178 14.96 13.68 -20.18
C THR A 178 16.36 14.29 -20.07
N LYS A 179 16.61 15.06 -19.00
CA LYS A 179 17.96 15.62 -18.72
C LYS A 179 19.03 14.52 -18.56
N ASP A 180 18.64 13.37 -18.04
CA ASP A 180 19.53 12.21 -17.83
C ASP A 180 19.72 11.37 -19.10
N GLY A 181 19.02 11.74 -20.17
CA GLY A 181 19.19 11.19 -21.51
C GLY A 181 18.27 10.02 -21.87
N ASN A 182 17.35 9.65 -20.98
CA ASN A 182 16.36 8.60 -21.20
C ASN A 182 15.11 9.12 -21.94
N PRO A 183 14.40 8.27 -22.71
CA PRO A 183 13.12 8.64 -23.32
C PRO A 183 12.03 8.87 -22.25
N ILE A 184 11.20 9.89 -22.43
CA ILE A 184 9.98 10.10 -21.64
C ILE A 184 8.89 9.23 -22.26
N MET A 185 8.49 8.17 -21.55
CA MET A 185 7.45 7.23 -21.96
C MET A 185 6.22 7.35 -21.06
N PRO A 186 5.03 6.95 -21.54
CA PRO A 186 3.86 6.85 -20.67
C PRO A 186 4.12 5.79 -19.61
N GLU A 187 4.14 6.21 -18.35
CA GLU A 187 4.38 5.28 -17.25
C GLU A 187 3.09 4.50 -16.95
N PRO A 188 3.17 3.17 -16.70
CA PRO A 188 2.11 2.46 -16.01
C PRO A 188 1.71 3.24 -14.76
N PRO A 189 0.47 3.16 -14.25
CA PRO A 189 0.08 3.81 -12.99
C PRO A 189 0.91 3.26 -11.84
N THR A 190 2.15 3.76 -11.71
CA THR A 190 3.27 3.16 -11.00
C THR A 190 3.12 1.65 -10.86
N MET A 191 3.78 0.84 -11.72
CA MET A 191 4.38 -0.37 -11.13
C MET A 191 5.18 0.19 -9.97
N SER A 192 4.65 0.02 -8.77
CA SER A 192 5.19 0.80 -7.68
C SER A 192 6.61 0.34 -7.55
N LYS A 193 7.54 1.29 -7.32
CA LYS A 193 8.73 0.87 -6.60
C LYS A 193 8.17 0.11 -5.41
N LEU A 194 8.40 -1.21 -5.38
CA LEU A 194 7.84 -2.09 -4.37
C LEU A 194 7.88 -1.35 -3.03
N PRO A 195 6.79 -1.39 -2.26
CA PRO A 195 6.65 -0.63 -1.04
C PRO A 195 7.89 -0.88 -0.18
N PRO A 196 8.38 0.12 0.57
CA PRO A 196 9.65 -0.03 1.25
C PRO A 196 9.63 -1.31 2.10
N PRO A 197 10.63 -2.19 1.97
CA PRO A 197 10.60 -3.48 2.62
C PRO A 197 10.77 -3.31 4.13
N ILE A 198 10.18 -4.23 4.90
CA ILE A 198 10.44 -4.33 6.33
C ILE A 198 11.81 -5.00 6.56
N LYS A 199 12.63 -4.38 7.41
CA LYS A 199 13.99 -4.82 7.74
C LYS A 199 14.14 -4.82 9.24
N ILE A 200 13.99 -6.00 9.85
CA ILE A 200 14.04 -6.18 11.29
C ILE A 200 15.14 -7.18 11.60
N ASN A 201 16.10 -6.76 12.43
CA ASN A 201 17.21 -7.60 12.86
C ASN A 201 17.52 -7.35 14.35
N PRO A 202 17.53 -8.39 15.20
CA PRO A 202 17.15 -9.78 14.88
C PRO A 202 15.67 -9.92 14.47
N PRO A 203 15.29 -10.91 13.63
CA PRO A 203 13.91 -11.12 13.16
C PRO A 203 12.94 -11.66 14.24
N LEU A 204 13.00 -11.08 15.43
CA LEU A 204 12.23 -11.41 16.62
C LEU A 204 11.71 -10.14 17.28
N ILE A 205 10.40 -10.06 17.50
CA ILE A 205 9.72 -8.87 18.02
C ILE A 205 8.62 -9.25 19.02
N ASN A 206 8.13 -8.28 19.79
CA ASN A 206 6.81 -8.44 20.40
C ASN A 206 5.71 -8.19 19.35
N SER A 207 4.57 -8.87 19.45
CA SER A 207 3.36 -8.51 18.70
C SER A 207 2.60 -7.36 19.38
N ALA A 208 1.63 -6.74 18.70
CA ALA A 208 0.73 -5.78 19.36
C ALA A 208 -0.09 -6.49 20.46
N ASN A 209 0.17 -6.15 21.74
CA ASN A 209 -0.37 -6.85 22.89
C ASN A 209 -0.44 -5.93 24.16
N PRO A 210 -1.07 -6.38 25.27
CA PRO A 210 -1.27 -5.56 26.47
C PRO A 210 0.01 -5.17 27.22
N TRP A 211 1.10 -5.90 27.05
CA TRP A 211 2.42 -5.62 27.64
C TRP A 211 3.27 -4.69 26.75
N ALA A 212 2.60 -3.90 25.92
CA ALA A 212 3.16 -2.80 25.12
C ALA A 212 2.23 -1.56 25.18
N SER A 213 1.59 -1.33 26.33
CA SER A 213 0.50 -0.33 26.47
C SER A 213 0.97 1.06 26.87
N ASN A 214 2.08 1.18 27.60
CA ASN A 214 2.52 2.45 28.18
C ASN A 214 4.03 2.65 28.02
N TYR A 215 4.52 3.85 28.36
CA TYR A 215 5.95 4.19 28.27
C TYR A 215 6.88 3.15 28.91
N LYS A 216 6.59 2.64 30.11
CA LYS A 216 7.48 1.68 30.81
C LYS A 216 7.52 0.32 30.10
N ASP A 217 6.41 -0.09 29.50
CA ASP A 217 6.35 -1.32 28.70
C ASP A 217 7.21 -1.18 27.45
N LEU A 218 7.03 -0.08 26.72
CA LEU A 218 7.82 0.23 25.52
C LEU A 218 9.30 0.38 25.84
N GLU A 219 9.65 1.00 26.97
CA GLU A 219 11.03 1.15 27.44
C GLU A 219 11.71 -0.22 27.63
N LYS A 220 11.05 -1.15 28.34
CA LYS A 220 11.60 -2.49 28.57
C LYS A 220 11.82 -3.26 27.26
N LEU A 221 10.86 -3.17 26.33
CA LEU A 221 10.96 -3.80 25.02
C LEU A 221 12.06 -3.16 24.17
N TYR A 222 12.19 -1.83 24.20
CA TYR A 222 13.19 -1.08 23.46
C TYR A 222 14.60 -1.36 23.97
N LEU A 223 14.79 -1.51 25.29
CA LEU A 223 16.09 -1.82 25.90
C LEU A 223 16.49 -3.30 25.82
N CYS A 224 15.58 -4.21 25.49
CA CYS A 224 15.89 -5.64 25.35
C CYS A 224 16.73 -5.90 24.09
N PRO A 225 18.02 -6.31 24.17
CA PRO A 225 18.87 -6.45 22.97
C PRO A 225 18.36 -7.51 21.99
N SER A 226 17.65 -8.52 22.49
CA SER A 226 17.14 -9.65 21.72
C SER A 226 15.89 -9.33 20.88
N THR A 227 15.32 -8.13 20.99
CA THR A 227 14.23 -7.67 20.13
C THR A 227 14.78 -6.83 18.97
N GLY A 228 14.42 -7.18 17.74
CA GLY A 228 14.82 -6.40 16.57
C GLY A 228 13.92 -5.23 16.25
N ALA A 229 12.71 -5.16 16.82
CA ALA A 229 11.80 -4.02 16.76
C ALA A 229 10.79 -4.09 17.92
N VAL A 230 10.13 -2.96 18.19
CA VAL A 230 9.06 -2.86 19.20
C VAL A 230 7.72 -2.60 18.52
N THR A 231 6.72 -3.45 18.77
CA THR A 231 5.35 -3.22 18.29
C THR A 231 4.51 -2.58 19.38
N THR A 232 3.82 -1.47 19.12
CA THR A 232 2.93 -0.86 20.11
C THR A 232 1.66 -1.69 20.30
N ARG A 233 0.98 -1.56 21.44
CA ARG A 233 -0.43 -1.98 21.53
C ARG A 233 -1.24 -1.20 20.49
N THR A 234 -2.23 -1.85 19.90
CA THR A 234 -3.11 -1.23 18.92
C THR A 234 -3.82 -0.01 19.53
N ALA A 235 -3.59 1.17 18.95
CA ALA A 235 -4.17 2.44 19.39
C ALA A 235 -5.25 2.93 18.42
N THR A 236 -6.22 3.68 18.95
CA THR A 236 -7.13 4.52 18.15
C THR A 236 -6.64 5.97 18.20
N LEU A 237 -7.20 6.85 17.37
CA LEU A 237 -6.83 8.27 17.38
C LEU A 237 -7.10 8.93 18.75
N LEU A 238 -8.25 8.63 19.37
CA LEU A 238 -8.73 9.31 20.58
C LEU A 238 -8.57 8.53 21.89
N CYS A 239 -8.19 7.24 21.83
CA CYS A 239 -8.18 6.22 22.89
C CYS A 239 -9.37 5.25 22.91
N PHE A 240 -9.16 4.08 23.51
CA PHE A 240 -10.20 3.09 23.80
C PHE A 240 -10.64 3.19 25.25
N LYS A 241 -11.95 3.16 25.50
CA LYS A 241 -12.52 3.20 26.85
C LYS A 241 -12.33 1.85 27.54
N HIS A 242 -11.18 1.67 28.17
CA HIS A 242 -10.91 0.49 28.98
C HIS A 242 -11.80 0.47 30.21
N ASP A 243 -12.27 -0.73 30.54
CA ASP A 243 -13.13 -1.02 31.68
C ASP A 243 -12.61 -2.30 32.30
N ASP A 244 -12.04 -2.18 33.50
CA ASP A 244 -11.48 -3.31 34.23
C ASP A 244 -12.57 -4.35 34.56
N ALA A 245 -13.85 -4.03 34.62
CA ALA A 245 -14.88 -5.04 34.86
C ALA A 245 -15.09 -5.98 33.65
N ILE A 246 -14.77 -5.51 32.44
CA ILE A 246 -15.06 -6.21 31.18
C ILE A 246 -13.78 -6.75 30.53
N HIS A 247 -12.75 -5.92 30.47
CA HIS A 247 -11.53 -6.18 29.70
C HIS A 247 -10.52 -6.94 30.54
N ARG A 248 -10.62 -8.26 30.51
CA ARG A 248 -9.85 -9.18 31.33
C ARG A 248 -9.08 -10.17 30.47
N TYR A 249 -8.07 -10.81 31.06
CA TYR A 249 -7.42 -11.97 30.50
C TYR A 249 -7.10 -13.00 31.59
N THR A 250 -6.86 -14.23 31.19
CA THR A 250 -6.36 -15.30 32.05
C THR A 250 -5.33 -16.13 31.28
N PHE A 251 -4.37 -16.72 31.98
CA PHE A 251 -3.54 -17.78 31.41
C PHE A 251 -4.13 -19.14 31.78
N PHE A 252 -3.92 -20.13 30.91
CA PHE A 252 -4.34 -21.49 31.18
C PHE A 252 -3.39 -22.49 30.55
N ASN A 253 -3.37 -23.70 31.12
CA ASN A 253 -2.63 -24.82 30.57
C ASN A 253 -3.41 -25.42 29.38
N PRO A 254 -2.84 -25.51 28.17
CA PRO A 254 -3.56 -25.99 26.99
C PRO A 254 -3.95 -27.48 27.04
N SER A 255 -3.34 -28.26 27.95
CA SER A 255 -3.59 -29.70 28.11
C SER A 255 -4.51 -30.02 29.27
N THR A 256 -4.34 -29.34 30.41
CA THR A 256 -5.14 -29.60 31.62
C THR A 256 -6.30 -28.62 31.81
N HIS A 257 -6.32 -27.52 31.03
CA HIS A 257 -7.26 -26.41 31.14
C HIS A 257 -7.25 -25.68 32.50
N GLN A 258 -6.28 -25.98 33.37
CA GLN A 258 -6.10 -25.26 34.63
C GLN A 258 -5.75 -23.80 34.35
N THR A 259 -6.52 -22.88 34.94
CA THR A 259 -6.35 -21.44 34.76
C THR A 259 -5.54 -20.79 35.87
N SER A 260 -5.12 -19.56 35.64
CA SER A 260 -4.64 -18.67 36.71
C SER A 260 -5.74 -18.50 37.77
N GLU A 261 -5.32 -18.30 39.03
CA GLU A 261 -6.22 -18.11 40.17
C GLU A 261 -7.10 -16.86 40.03
N THR A 262 -6.56 -15.82 39.39
CA THR A 262 -7.27 -14.56 39.13
C THR A 262 -7.13 -14.17 37.67
N THR A 263 -8.11 -13.43 37.16
CA THR A 263 -7.95 -12.71 35.89
C THR A 263 -7.00 -11.52 36.06
N ASN A 264 -6.33 -11.14 34.98
CA ASN A 264 -5.25 -10.15 34.93
C ASN A 264 -4.13 -10.45 35.95
N PRO A 265 -3.59 -11.68 35.99
CA PRO A 265 -2.51 -12.01 36.93
C PRO A 265 -1.30 -11.10 36.67
N THR A 266 -0.65 -10.67 37.74
CA THR A 266 0.64 -9.97 37.63
C THR A 266 1.68 -10.90 37.00
N HIS A 267 2.74 -10.33 36.43
CA HIS A 267 3.86 -11.11 35.90
C HIS A 267 4.43 -12.10 36.94
N GLN A 268 4.51 -11.70 38.21
CA GLN A 268 4.97 -12.56 39.31
C GLN A 268 4.05 -13.76 39.54
N GLN A 269 2.73 -13.56 39.53
CA GLN A 269 1.76 -14.63 39.67
C GLN A 269 1.79 -15.58 38.46
N ALA A 270 1.85 -15.03 37.25
CA ALA A 270 1.90 -15.82 36.03
C ALA A 270 3.19 -16.67 35.95
N SER A 271 4.32 -16.12 36.39
CA SER A 271 5.62 -16.81 36.39
C SER A 271 5.66 -18.04 37.30
N GLN A 272 4.80 -18.13 38.32
CA GLN A 272 4.73 -19.28 39.23
C GLN A 272 4.04 -20.49 38.58
N SER A 273 3.34 -20.30 37.47
CA SER A 273 2.61 -21.34 36.74
C SER A 273 3.11 -21.48 35.30
N PRO A 274 4.38 -21.89 35.07
CA PRO A 274 5.00 -21.88 33.74
C PRO A 274 4.37 -22.86 32.74
N SER A 275 3.48 -23.75 33.18
CA SER A 275 2.70 -24.64 32.32
C SER A 275 1.45 -23.98 31.74
N GLN A 276 1.06 -22.78 32.21
CA GLN A 276 -0.07 -22.01 31.72
C GLN A 276 0.34 -21.16 30.50
N THR A 277 0.66 -21.86 29.40
CA THR A 277 1.26 -21.27 28.20
C THR A 277 0.25 -20.74 27.18
N ALA A 278 -1.06 -20.93 27.43
CA ALA A 278 -2.15 -20.39 26.62
C ALA A 278 -2.82 -19.22 27.34
N SER A 279 -3.56 -18.39 26.61
CA SER A 279 -4.31 -17.26 27.18
C SER A 279 -5.68 -17.12 26.54
N LEU A 280 -6.67 -16.69 27.33
CA LEU A 280 -7.98 -16.22 26.86
C LEU A 280 -8.15 -14.76 27.29
N ASN A 281 -8.71 -13.91 26.43
CA ASN A 281 -8.88 -12.49 26.75
C ASN A 281 -10.13 -11.86 26.13
N THR A 282 -10.71 -10.89 26.84
CA THR A 282 -11.75 -9.96 26.37
C THR A 282 -11.18 -8.54 26.25
N LEU A 283 -9.87 -8.41 26.03
CA LEU A 283 -9.23 -7.11 25.98
C LEU A 283 -9.59 -6.38 24.70
N GLY A 284 -9.83 -5.07 24.83
CA GLY A 284 -9.92 -4.16 23.70
C GLY A 284 -8.58 -3.50 23.38
N TYR A 285 -8.67 -2.34 22.73
CA TYR A 285 -7.51 -1.58 22.27
C TYR A 285 -6.84 -0.78 23.40
N SER A 286 -5.81 -0.01 23.04
CA SER A 286 -5.05 0.81 23.97
C SER A 286 -5.92 1.86 24.69
N PRO A 287 -5.81 2.00 26.02
CA PRO A 287 -6.44 3.10 26.76
C PRO A 287 -5.79 4.46 26.49
N TYR A 288 -4.66 4.49 25.77
CA TYR A 288 -3.97 5.72 25.36
C TYR A 288 -4.14 5.97 23.86
N PRO A 289 -4.28 7.25 23.45
CA PRO A 289 -4.39 7.64 22.05
C PRO A 289 -3.08 7.44 21.29
N LEU A 290 -3.16 7.33 19.96
CA LEU A 290 -2.00 7.23 19.05
C LEU A 290 -0.91 8.26 19.36
N ILE A 291 -1.31 9.50 19.63
CA ILE A 291 -0.38 10.61 19.86
C ILE A 291 0.55 10.40 21.05
N ASP A 292 0.10 9.69 22.09
CA ASP A 292 0.91 9.42 23.27
C ASP A 292 2.01 8.41 22.97
N TYR A 293 1.73 7.40 22.14
CA TYR A 293 2.76 6.46 21.66
C TYR A 293 3.85 7.19 20.87
N LEU A 294 3.49 8.09 19.96
CA LEU A 294 4.45 8.86 19.18
C LEU A 294 5.36 9.70 20.08
N LYS A 295 4.78 10.38 21.08
CA LYS A 295 5.54 11.13 22.09
C LYS A 295 6.45 10.24 22.94
N TRP A 296 5.99 9.05 23.32
CA TRP A 296 6.80 8.09 24.07
C TRP A 296 7.95 7.53 23.26
N ILE A 297 7.73 7.19 21.99
CA ILE A 297 8.78 6.72 21.08
C ILE A 297 9.85 7.79 20.90
N ARG A 298 9.45 9.04 20.65
CA ARG A 298 10.38 10.18 20.61
C ARG A 298 11.15 10.31 21.92
N LYS A 299 10.46 10.33 23.06
CA LYS A 299 11.11 10.41 24.38
C LYS A 299 12.10 9.27 24.60
N LEU A 300 11.77 8.03 24.24
CA LEU A 300 12.65 6.88 24.39
C LEU A 300 13.92 7.03 23.57
N THR A 301 13.79 7.47 22.33
CA THR A 301 14.93 7.62 21.42
C THR A 301 15.80 8.83 21.74
N ASP A 302 15.22 9.91 22.26
CA ASP A 302 15.97 11.03 22.84
C ASP A 302 16.73 10.63 24.10
N THR A 303 16.12 9.78 24.95
CA THR A 303 16.72 9.32 26.21
C THR A 303 17.83 8.30 25.97
N TYR A 304 17.63 7.41 25.00
CA TYR A 304 18.51 6.28 24.69
C TYR A 304 18.95 6.31 23.22
N PRO A 305 19.77 7.27 22.78
CA PRO A 305 20.09 7.48 21.36
C PRO A 305 21.03 6.41 20.75
N LYS A 306 21.38 5.34 21.47
CA LYS A 306 22.46 4.40 21.11
C LYS A 306 22.16 2.88 21.24
N PRO A 307 21.00 2.31 20.89
CA PRO A 307 21.01 0.93 20.43
C PRO A 307 21.64 0.93 19.04
N HIS A 308 22.79 0.28 18.88
CA HIS A 308 23.36 -0.01 17.56
C HIS A 308 23.09 -1.47 17.22
N PRO A 309 22.34 -1.78 16.15
CA PRO A 309 21.64 -0.85 15.23
C PRO A 309 20.41 -0.19 15.85
N ALA A 310 20.00 0.97 15.30
CA ALA A 310 18.81 1.70 15.73
C ALA A 310 17.57 0.79 15.61
N LYS A 311 16.81 0.68 16.71
CA LYS A 311 15.71 -0.29 16.82
C LYS A 311 14.39 0.27 16.30
N PRO A 312 13.84 -0.29 15.20
CA PRO A 312 12.56 0.09 14.62
C PRO A 312 11.37 -0.02 15.57
N PHE A 313 10.30 0.69 15.22
CA PHE A 313 8.98 0.51 15.83
C PHE A 313 7.94 0.14 14.78
N ILE A 314 7.01 -0.74 15.16
CA ILE A 314 5.77 -1.01 14.44
C ILE A 314 4.62 -0.37 15.23
N ILE A 315 4.01 0.67 14.68
CA ILE A 315 2.89 1.38 15.31
C ILE A 315 1.60 0.71 14.86
N SER A 316 0.99 -0.05 15.78
CA SER A 316 -0.29 -0.74 15.54
C SER A 316 -1.45 0.22 15.78
N VAL A 317 -2.33 0.35 14.79
CA VAL A 317 -3.52 1.23 14.85
C VAL A 317 -4.78 0.53 14.36
N THR A 318 -5.94 1.07 14.74
CA THR A 318 -7.25 0.61 14.27
C THR A 318 -8.26 1.75 14.38
N GLY A 319 -9.32 1.67 13.59
CA GLY A 319 -10.35 2.69 13.44
C GLY A 319 -11.08 2.49 12.12
N ASP A 320 -12.04 3.35 11.82
CA ASP A 320 -12.67 3.36 10.50
C ASP A 320 -11.70 3.82 9.39
N VAL A 321 -12.16 3.78 8.14
CA VAL A 321 -11.32 4.13 6.99
C VAL A 321 -10.81 5.58 7.07
N ALA A 322 -11.63 6.54 7.50
CA ALA A 322 -11.21 7.94 7.63
C ALA A 322 -10.17 8.09 8.75
N GLU A 323 -10.39 7.43 9.88
CA GLU A 323 -9.43 7.41 10.99
C GLU A 323 -8.09 6.77 10.59
N MET A 324 -8.08 5.78 9.70
CA MET A 324 -6.85 5.16 9.19
C MET A 324 -6.08 6.07 8.24
N ILE A 325 -6.76 6.88 7.43
CA ILE A 325 -6.13 7.93 6.61
C ILE A 325 -5.46 8.97 7.52
N ASP A 326 -6.16 9.40 8.56
CA ASP A 326 -5.63 10.37 9.54
C ASP A 326 -4.46 9.77 10.31
N ALA A 327 -4.57 8.53 10.76
CA ALA A 327 -3.49 7.82 11.46
C ALA A 327 -2.23 7.70 10.57
N TYR A 328 -2.39 7.36 9.29
CA TYR A 328 -1.28 7.32 8.33
C TYR A 328 -0.60 8.69 8.23
N SER A 329 -1.38 9.76 8.03
CA SER A 329 -0.86 11.12 7.85
C SER A 329 -0.16 11.64 9.11
N ILE A 330 -0.72 11.34 10.30
CA ILE A 330 -0.13 11.66 11.59
C ILE A 330 1.21 10.93 11.77
N ILE A 331 1.27 9.61 11.54
CA ILE A 331 2.51 8.84 11.72
C ILE A 331 3.57 9.31 10.71
N ALA A 332 3.20 9.47 9.44
CA ALA A 332 4.09 9.93 8.38
C ALA A 332 4.65 11.34 8.68
N GLY A 333 3.81 12.25 9.18
CA GLY A 333 4.21 13.60 9.60
C GLY A 333 5.14 13.63 10.81
N TYR A 334 5.14 12.59 11.65
CA TYR A 334 6.05 12.45 12.79
C TYR A 334 7.41 11.84 12.41
N LEU A 335 7.57 11.23 11.23
CA LEU A 335 8.83 10.58 10.86
C LEU A 335 10.08 11.49 10.91
N PRO A 336 10.02 12.78 10.50
CA PRO A 336 11.15 13.69 10.64
C PRO A 336 11.60 13.91 12.10
N ASP A 337 10.70 13.78 13.06
CA ASP A 337 11.01 13.88 14.50
C ASP A 337 11.53 12.55 15.09
N LEU A 338 11.47 11.46 14.31
CA LEU A 338 11.79 10.09 14.73
C LEU A 338 13.04 9.53 14.03
N VAL A 339 13.89 10.38 13.47
CA VAL A 339 15.08 9.96 12.68
C VAL A 339 16.02 9.02 13.46
N SER A 340 16.10 9.17 14.79
CA SER A 340 16.91 8.31 15.68
C SER A 340 16.31 6.92 15.95
N VAL A 341 15.04 6.70 15.59
CA VAL A 341 14.32 5.43 15.75
C VAL A 341 14.77 4.38 14.72
N GLY A 342 15.46 4.79 13.65
CA GLY A 342 15.62 3.96 12.47
C GLY A 342 14.33 3.94 11.65
N GLN A 343 13.89 2.77 11.20
CA GLN A 343 12.67 2.65 10.41
C GLN A 343 11.42 2.61 11.30
N VAL A 344 10.36 3.31 10.89
CA VAL A 344 9.02 3.19 11.50
C VAL A 344 8.11 2.48 10.50
N TYR A 345 7.27 1.58 11.01
CA TYR A 345 6.27 0.84 10.26
C TYR A 345 4.88 1.09 10.85
N MET A 346 3.85 0.97 10.02
CA MET A 346 2.45 1.02 10.46
C MET A 346 1.81 -0.36 10.32
N GLU A 347 1.13 -0.84 11.36
CA GLU A 347 0.29 -2.04 11.29
C GLU A 347 -1.18 -1.62 11.44
N ILE A 348 -2.00 -1.93 10.44
CA ILE A 348 -3.45 -1.72 10.49
C ILE A 348 -4.08 -3.00 11.04
N ASN A 349 -4.57 -2.94 12.27
CA ASN A 349 -5.22 -4.06 12.94
C ASN A 349 -6.71 -4.13 12.57
N LEU A 350 -7.03 -5.01 11.62
CA LEU A 350 -8.37 -5.25 11.10
C LEU A 350 -8.98 -6.58 11.59
N SER A 351 -8.46 -7.15 12.69
CA SER A 351 -8.70 -8.56 13.07
C SER A 351 -9.13 -8.80 14.52
N CYS A 352 -9.39 -7.76 15.32
CA CYS A 352 -9.69 -7.91 16.74
C CYS A 352 -11.06 -8.60 16.98
N PRO A 353 -11.10 -9.80 17.61
CA PRO A 353 -12.34 -10.55 17.77
C PRO A 353 -13.25 -10.05 18.90
N ASN A 354 -12.78 -9.09 19.71
CA ASN A 354 -13.44 -8.66 20.94
C ASN A 354 -14.31 -7.39 20.76
N ILE A 355 -14.52 -6.92 19.52
CA ILE A 355 -15.36 -5.75 19.23
C ILE A 355 -16.78 -6.20 18.85
N PRO A 356 -17.85 -5.68 19.50
CA PRO A 356 -19.22 -6.11 19.22
C PRO A 356 -19.71 -5.80 17.79
N ASN A 357 -20.69 -6.58 17.34
CA ASN A 357 -21.64 -6.31 16.26
C ASN A 357 -21.18 -6.41 14.79
N ASN A 358 -19.91 -6.68 14.47
CA ASN A 358 -19.49 -7.08 13.12
C ASN A 358 -18.26 -7.99 13.16
N PRO A 359 -18.15 -8.98 12.25
CA PRO A 359 -16.88 -9.68 12.06
C PRO A 359 -15.79 -8.65 11.67
N PRO A 360 -14.56 -8.79 12.18
CA PRO A 360 -13.48 -7.86 11.84
C PRO A 360 -13.31 -7.66 10.32
N PRO A 361 -12.97 -6.45 9.82
CA PRO A 361 -12.92 -6.17 8.39
C PRO A 361 -12.04 -7.12 7.56
N ALA A 362 -11.01 -7.71 8.16
CA ALA A 362 -10.13 -8.68 7.50
C ALA A 362 -10.78 -10.06 7.22
N TYR A 363 -12.05 -10.26 7.60
CA TYR A 363 -12.86 -11.42 7.20
C TYR A 363 -13.68 -11.19 5.92
N SER A 364 -13.62 -10.00 5.31
CA SER A 364 -14.38 -9.69 4.11
C SER A 364 -13.49 -9.04 3.07
N LYS A 365 -13.45 -9.64 1.87
CA LYS A 365 -12.77 -9.04 0.70
C LYS A 365 -13.16 -7.57 0.50
N ALA A 366 -14.45 -7.26 0.44
CA ALA A 366 -14.94 -5.92 0.13
C ALA A 366 -14.48 -4.88 1.16
N ALA A 367 -14.51 -5.23 2.45
CA ALA A 367 -14.04 -4.34 3.50
C ALA A 367 -12.53 -4.13 3.40
N LEU A 368 -11.75 -5.20 3.19
CA LEU A 368 -10.29 -5.12 3.07
C LEU A 368 -9.85 -4.28 1.87
N VAL A 369 -10.43 -4.50 0.68
CA VAL A 369 -10.20 -3.67 -0.52
C VAL A 369 -10.46 -2.20 -0.20
N ASN A 370 -11.54 -1.91 0.52
CA ASN A 370 -11.89 -0.54 0.87
C ASN A 370 -10.78 0.14 1.71
N TYR A 371 -10.32 -0.52 2.78
CA TYR A 371 -9.22 0.01 3.60
C TYR A 371 -7.95 0.24 2.77
N LEU A 372 -7.55 -0.75 1.97
CA LEU A 372 -6.32 -0.67 1.18
C LEU A 372 -6.39 0.43 0.12
N ARG A 373 -7.53 0.56 -0.57
CA ARG A 373 -7.76 1.62 -1.57
C ARG A 373 -7.65 3.00 -0.95
N TYR A 374 -8.30 3.23 0.18
CA TYR A 374 -8.32 4.55 0.82
C TYR A 374 -6.98 4.93 1.47
N ILE A 375 -6.25 3.97 2.02
CA ILE A 375 -4.87 4.19 2.43
C ILE A 375 -4.02 4.58 1.22
N ASN A 376 -4.17 3.91 0.08
CA ASN A 376 -3.47 4.26 -1.16
C ASN A 376 -3.80 5.69 -1.63
N LEU A 377 -5.07 6.10 -1.55
CA LEU A 377 -5.46 7.48 -1.84
C LEU A 377 -4.80 8.47 -0.87
N ALA A 378 -4.72 8.15 0.42
CA ALA A 378 -4.03 9.00 1.40
C ALA A 378 -2.54 9.16 1.08
N ILE A 379 -1.87 8.07 0.71
CA ILE A 379 -0.45 8.05 0.31
C ILE A 379 -0.21 8.97 -0.89
N ARG A 380 -1.13 8.97 -1.86
CA ARG A 380 -1.01 9.73 -3.12
C ARG A 380 -1.63 11.13 -3.04
N SER A 381 -2.22 11.51 -1.91
CA SER A 381 -2.91 12.78 -1.77
C SER A 381 -1.92 13.95 -1.79
N ASP A 382 -2.35 15.10 -2.32
CA ASP A 382 -1.55 16.33 -2.34
C ASP A 382 -1.11 16.78 -0.93
N ASN A 383 -1.88 16.44 0.10
CA ASN A 383 -1.55 16.74 1.50
C ASN A 383 -0.36 15.92 2.02
N ASN A 384 -0.10 14.76 1.42
CA ASN A 384 0.92 13.81 1.87
C ASN A 384 2.05 13.60 0.86
N LYS A 385 2.03 14.30 -0.29
CA LYS A 385 3.04 14.11 -1.36
C LYS A 385 4.47 14.44 -0.93
N ASP A 386 4.62 15.34 0.04
CA ASP A 386 5.91 15.73 0.61
C ASP A 386 6.30 14.86 1.81
N LEU A 387 5.41 13.95 2.27
CA LEU A 387 5.70 13.05 3.37
C LEU A 387 6.47 11.82 2.89
N PRO A 388 7.39 11.29 3.73
CA PRO A 388 8.04 10.01 3.45
C PRO A 388 7.01 8.87 3.31
N ARG A 389 7.27 7.95 2.37
CA ARG A 389 6.48 6.72 2.20
C ARG A 389 6.63 5.83 3.44
N LEU A 390 5.59 5.82 4.29
CA LEU A 390 5.52 4.96 5.47
C LEU A 390 5.21 3.52 5.02
N PRO A 391 6.09 2.54 5.30
CA PRO A 391 5.80 1.15 5.02
C PRO A 391 4.71 0.65 5.98
N PHE A 392 3.69 0.01 5.42
CA PHE A 392 2.54 -0.44 6.20
C PHE A 392 2.17 -1.89 5.91
N GLY A 393 1.53 -2.51 6.90
CA GLY A 393 1.04 -3.88 6.85
C GLY A 393 -0.33 -4.00 7.48
N ILE A 394 -0.95 -5.16 7.32
CA ILE A 394 -2.22 -5.50 7.97
C ILE A 394 -2.02 -6.64 8.96
N LYS A 395 -2.81 -6.67 10.03
CA LYS A 395 -2.88 -7.81 10.95
C LYS A 395 -4.12 -8.64 10.68
N THR A 396 -3.94 -9.90 10.29
CA THR A 396 -5.02 -10.82 9.93
C THR A 396 -5.53 -11.61 11.14
N PRO A 397 -6.81 -12.02 11.13
CA PRO A 397 -7.31 -12.95 12.12
C PRO A 397 -6.77 -14.37 11.83
N PRO A 398 -6.94 -15.33 12.76
CA PRO A 398 -6.76 -16.73 12.44
C PRO A 398 -7.88 -17.20 11.50
N TYR A 399 -7.54 -17.48 10.25
CA TYR A 399 -8.45 -18.10 9.30
C TYR A 399 -8.59 -19.59 9.59
N THR A 400 -9.82 -20.07 9.52
CA THR A 400 -10.21 -21.46 9.76
C THR A 400 -10.80 -22.13 8.52
N HIS A 401 -11.16 -21.35 7.49
CA HIS A 401 -11.71 -21.83 6.22
C HIS A 401 -10.84 -21.37 5.05
N PHE A 402 -10.69 -22.24 4.04
CA PHE A 402 -9.85 -21.96 2.88
C PHE A 402 -10.30 -20.71 2.09
N SER A 403 -11.62 -20.46 2.02
CA SER A 403 -12.17 -19.30 1.32
C SER A 403 -11.67 -17.96 1.87
N GLU A 404 -11.40 -17.89 3.18
CA GLU A 404 -10.90 -16.66 3.82
C GLU A 404 -9.50 -16.29 3.30
N TYR A 405 -8.66 -17.29 3.03
CA TYR A 405 -7.34 -17.09 2.42
C TYR A 405 -7.46 -16.58 0.98
N THR A 406 -8.36 -17.19 0.18
CA THR A 406 -8.59 -16.74 -1.20
C THR A 406 -9.16 -15.33 -1.26
N GLU A 407 -10.02 -14.96 -0.31
CA GLU A 407 -10.56 -13.60 -0.20
C GLU A 407 -9.48 -12.59 0.19
N LEU A 408 -8.60 -12.93 1.14
CA LEU A 408 -7.44 -12.11 1.50
C LEU A 408 -6.56 -11.85 0.27
N ILE A 409 -6.11 -12.91 -0.41
CA ILE A 409 -5.17 -12.78 -1.52
C ILE A 409 -5.81 -12.00 -2.68
N SER A 410 -7.06 -12.30 -3.02
CA SER A 410 -7.79 -11.55 -4.04
C SER A 410 -7.97 -10.06 -3.70
N ALA A 411 -8.18 -9.72 -2.42
CA ALA A 411 -8.24 -8.33 -1.98
C ALA A 411 -6.89 -7.62 -2.12
N LEU A 412 -5.79 -8.31 -1.81
CA LEU A 412 -4.43 -7.77 -1.94
C LEU A 412 -4.04 -7.56 -3.41
N GLU A 413 -4.37 -8.51 -4.29
CA GLU A 413 -4.14 -8.38 -5.74
C GLU A 413 -4.92 -7.21 -6.33
N GLU A 414 -6.18 -7.04 -5.91
CA GLU A 414 -7.03 -5.93 -6.34
C GLU A 414 -6.53 -4.57 -5.84
N ALA A 415 -6.00 -4.51 -4.62
CA ALA A 415 -5.39 -3.31 -4.07
C ALA A 415 -4.01 -2.98 -4.67
N GLY A 416 -3.36 -3.98 -5.27
CA GLY A 416 -2.03 -3.89 -5.88
C GLY A 416 -0.88 -4.19 -4.92
N ASP A 417 0.33 -4.00 -5.44
CA ASP A 417 1.62 -4.31 -4.83
C ASP A 417 2.03 -3.38 -3.66
N GLN A 418 1.09 -2.80 -2.92
CA GLN A 418 1.36 -1.67 -2.00
C GLN A 418 1.69 -2.06 -0.56
N LEU A 419 1.46 -3.30 -0.17
CA LEU A 419 1.57 -3.77 1.21
C LEU A 419 3.01 -4.23 1.52
N SER A 420 3.62 -3.73 2.59
CA SER A 420 4.98 -4.15 2.96
C SER A 420 5.01 -5.49 3.71
N PHE A 421 4.01 -5.75 4.56
CA PHE A 421 3.98 -6.95 5.41
C PHE A 421 2.58 -7.37 5.85
N ILE A 422 2.44 -8.62 6.33
CA ILE A 422 1.26 -9.16 6.98
C ILE A 422 1.64 -9.70 8.36
N SER A 423 0.95 -9.26 9.41
CA SER A 423 1.04 -9.85 10.75
C SER A 423 0.02 -10.97 10.90
N CYS A 424 0.48 -12.22 11.04
CA CYS A 424 -0.32 -13.43 10.96
C CYS A 424 0.01 -14.36 12.14
N THR A 425 -0.82 -14.50 13.18
CA THR A 425 -2.24 -14.08 13.29
C THR A 425 -2.55 -13.32 14.59
N ASN A 426 -3.77 -12.76 14.66
CA ASN A 426 -4.38 -12.27 15.89
C ASN A 426 -4.90 -13.43 16.78
N THR A 427 -5.60 -13.13 17.88
CA THR A 427 -6.20 -14.17 18.74
C THR A 427 -7.44 -14.80 18.08
N LEU A 428 -7.71 -16.08 18.33
CA LEU A 428 -8.90 -16.77 17.82
C LEU A 428 -10.12 -16.43 18.68
N GLY A 429 -11.12 -15.77 18.10
CA GLY A 429 -12.38 -15.45 18.78
C GLY A 429 -13.23 -16.68 19.11
N SER A 430 -14.40 -16.44 19.72
CA SER A 430 -15.39 -17.48 20.00
C SER A 430 -14.89 -18.64 20.88
N CYS A 431 -13.85 -18.40 21.68
CA CYS A 431 -13.27 -19.40 22.56
C CYS A 431 -13.79 -19.23 24.00
N LEU A 432 -13.91 -20.34 24.73
CA LEU A 432 -14.38 -20.39 26.11
C LEU A 432 -13.42 -21.22 26.96
N VAL A 433 -13.11 -20.73 28.15
CA VAL A 433 -12.40 -21.49 29.19
C VAL A 433 -13.25 -21.46 30.44
N LEU A 434 -13.49 -22.63 31.02
CA LEU A 434 -14.27 -22.81 32.24
C LEU A 434 -13.34 -23.05 33.43
N SER A 435 -13.76 -22.51 34.57
CA SER A 435 -13.17 -22.76 35.87
C SER A 435 -13.56 -24.18 36.36
N PRO A 436 -12.91 -24.74 37.40
CA PRO A 436 -13.25 -26.06 37.95
C PRO A 436 -14.72 -26.19 38.39
N ASP A 437 -15.39 -25.09 38.72
CA ASP A 437 -16.82 -25.03 39.05
C ASP A 437 -17.75 -25.00 37.81
N SER A 438 -17.18 -25.14 36.60
CA SER A 438 -17.85 -25.02 35.29
C SER A 438 -18.39 -23.62 34.96
N SER A 439 -17.98 -22.58 35.70
CA SER A 439 -18.29 -21.19 35.38
C SER A 439 -17.30 -20.62 34.35
N PRO A 440 -17.72 -19.72 33.45
CA PRO A 440 -16.78 -19.01 32.58
C PRO A 440 -15.75 -18.20 33.36
N VAL A 441 -14.48 -18.28 32.96
CA VAL A 441 -13.38 -17.60 33.69
C VAL A 441 -13.35 -16.09 33.42
N LEU A 442 -13.80 -15.66 32.24
CA LEU A 442 -13.86 -14.23 31.89
C LEU A 442 -15.28 -13.66 32.10
N PRO A 443 -15.40 -12.33 32.27
CA PRO A 443 -16.69 -11.66 32.46
C PRO A 443 -17.67 -11.84 31.28
N GLY A 444 -18.93 -11.46 31.51
CA GLY A 444 -19.99 -11.53 30.49
C GLY A 444 -20.40 -12.97 30.18
N ASN A 445 -20.42 -13.34 28.90
CA ASN A 445 -20.63 -14.73 28.48
C ASN A 445 -19.33 -15.57 28.53
N GLY A 446 -18.21 -14.96 28.96
CA GLY A 446 -16.89 -15.58 29.05
C GLY A 446 -16.23 -15.95 27.73
N ILE A 447 -16.83 -15.57 26.60
CA ILE A 447 -16.27 -15.76 25.27
C ILE A 447 -15.17 -14.72 25.04
N GLY A 448 -14.02 -15.17 24.53
CA GLY A 448 -12.90 -14.27 24.23
C GLY A 448 -11.96 -14.80 23.16
N GLY A 449 -10.89 -14.03 22.95
CA GLY A 449 -9.79 -14.35 22.06
C GLY A 449 -8.78 -15.31 22.71
N MET A 450 -8.62 -16.50 22.15
CA MET A 450 -7.60 -17.48 22.56
C MET A 450 -6.28 -17.23 21.83
N ALA A 451 -5.18 -17.34 22.57
CA ALA A 451 -3.81 -17.25 22.06
C ALA A 451 -2.85 -18.16 22.85
N GLY A 452 -1.55 -17.99 22.61
CA GLY A 452 -0.50 -18.79 23.22
C GLY A 452 -0.40 -20.19 22.60
N ALA A 453 0.12 -21.15 23.36
CA ALA A 453 0.42 -22.49 22.86
C ALA A 453 -0.79 -23.19 22.21
N ALA A 454 -2.00 -22.95 22.72
CA ALA A 454 -3.24 -23.50 22.16
C ALA A 454 -3.53 -23.04 20.73
N LEU A 455 -3.06 -21.85 20.33
CA LEU A 455 -3.25 -21.30 18.99
C LEU A 455 -2.16 -21.74 18.00
N HIS A 456 -1.02 -22.24 18.49
CA HIS A 456 0.20 -22.39 17.68
C HIS A 456 0.02 -23.22 16.40
N PRO A 457 -0.63 -24.41 16.41
CA PRO A 457 -0.80 -25.19 15.18
C PRO A 457 -1.64 -24.46 14.12
N LEU A 458 -2.69 -23.74 14.53
CA LEU A 458 -3.51 -22.94 13.63
C LEU A 458 -2.72 -21.77 13.04
N ALA A 459 -1.91 -21.10 13.87
CA ALA A 459 -1.04 -20.01 13.42
C ALA A 459 -0.01 -20.48 12.39
N LEU A 460 0.62 -21.65 12.60
CA LEU A 460 1.54 -22.24 11.63
C LEU A 460 0.86 -22.53 10.28
N GLY A 461 -0.35 -23.10 10.31
CA GLY A 461 -1.14 -23.33 9.09
C GLY A 461 -1.49 -22.04 8.35
N ASN A 462 -1.83 -20.98 9.09
CA ASN A 462 -2.11 -19.67 8.52
C ASN A 462 -0.88 -19.06 7.84
N VAL A 463 0.27 -19.05 8.52
CA VAL A 463 1.54 -18.53 7.98
C VAL A 463 1.95 -19.31 6.74
N ALA A 464 1.92 -20.64 6.78
CA ALA A 464 2.31 -21.49 5.65
C ALA A 464 1.39 -21.31 4.43
N THR A 465 0.08 -21.24 4.66
CA THR A 465 -0.89 -21.08 3.58
C THR A 465 -0.78 -19.70 2.93
N ILE A 466 -0.72 -18.64 3.73
CA ILE A 466 -0.56 -17.27 3.21
C ILE A 466 0.78 -17.13 2.50
N ARG A 467 1.88 -17.63 3.06
CA ARG A 467 3.20 -17.57 2.41
C ARG A 467 3.16 -18.19 1.02
N ARG A 468 2.64 -19.42 0.91
CA ARG A 468 2.53 -20.12 -0.37
C ARG A 468 1.73 -19.32 -1.39
N MET A 469 0.57 -18.80 -1.00
CA MET A 469 -0.28 -18.04 -1.93
C MET A 469 0.33 -16.69 -2.32
N LEU A 470 1.06 -16.03 -1.42
CA LEU A 470 1.83 -14.83 -1.76
C LEU A 470 2.97 -15.15 -2.73
N ASP A 471 3.62 -16.31 -2.60
CA ASP A 471 4.69 -16.74 -3.51
C ASP A 471 4.19 -17.12 -4.91
N GLU A 472 2.94 -17.60 -5.00
CA GLU A 472 2.23 -17.89 -6.25
C GLU A 472 1.77 -16.63 -6.98
N SER A 473 1.67 -15.48 -6.29
CA SER A 473 1.25 -14.20 -6.85
C SER A 473 2.45 -13.28 -7.09
N GLU A 474 2.78 -13.03 -8.36
CA GLU A 474 3.97 -12.25 -8.76
C GLU A 474 3.99 -10.84 -8.12
N GLY A 475 2.85 -10.18 -8.07
CA GLY A 475 2.70 -8.85 -7.47
C GLY A 475 2.78 -8.82 -5.94
N LEU A 476 2.65 -9.96 -5.26
CA LEU A 476 2.58 -10.03 -3.79
C LEU A 476 3.75 -10.81 -3.16
N ARG A 477 4.60 -11.44 -3.96
CA ARG A 477 5.75 -12.24 -3.48
C ARG A 477 6.67 -11.48 -2.53
N HIS A 478 6.77 -10.15 -2.71
CA HIS A 478 7.59 -9.25 -1.90
C HIS A 478 7.09 -9.06 -0.46
N VAL A 479 5.81 -9.33 -0.18
CA VAL A 479 5.18 -9.09 1.12
C VAL A 479 5.82 -9.99 2.18
N ILE A 480 6.32 -9.42 3.28
CA ILE A 480 6.89 -10.19 4.39
C ILE A 480 5.81 -10.63 5.37
N ILE A 481 5.88 -11.86 5.90
CA ILE A 481 4.99 -12.31 6.98
C ILE A 481 5.67 -12.16 8.33
N ILE A 482 5.03 -11.44 9.25
CA ILE A 482 5.31 -11.48 10.68
C ILE A 482 4.47 -12.61 11.29
N GLY A 483 5.09 -13.76 11.56
CA GLY A 483 4.41 -14.94 12.13
C GLY A 483 4.22 -14.82 13.64
N ILE A 484 2.98 -14.92 14.12
CA ILE A 484 2.56 -14.67 15.49
C ILE A 484 1.60 -15.78 15.91
N GLY A 485 1.82 -16.35 17.10
CA GLY A 485 0.89 -17.28 17.73
C GLY A 485 1.62 -18.40 18.44
N GLY A 486 1.58 -18.40 19.78
CA GLY A 486 2.11 -19.50 20.60
C GLY A 486 3.61 -19.76 20.54
N VAL A 487 4.42 -18.77 20.12
CA VAL A 487 5.88 -18.83 20.20
C VAL A 487 6.32 -18.43 21.60
N GLU A 488 7.09 -19.28 22.26
CA GLU A 488 7.59 -19.05 23.62
C GLU A 488 9.04 -19.50 23.86
N ASP A 489 9.65 -20.15 22.87
CA ASP A 489 10.99 -20.72 22.91
C ASP A 489 11.60 -20.80 21.50
N GLU A 490 12.87 -21.21 21.43
CA GLU A 490 13.60 -21.37 20.17
C GLU A 490 12.90 -22.35 19.21
N LYS A 491 12.36 -23.46 19.72
CA LYS A 491 11.66 -24.44 18.87
C LYS A 491 10.41 -23.83 18.23
N GLY A 492 9.64 -23.06 18.99
CA GLY A 492 8.49 -22.30 18.48
C GLY A 492 8.88 -21.28 17.43
N TYR A 493 9.99 -20.58 17.66
CA TYR A 493 10.56 -19.66 16.67
C TYR A 493 10.93 -20.41 15.38
N ARG A 494 11.68 -21.52 15.46
CA ARG A 494 12.07 -22.31 14.28
C ARG A 494 10.88 -22.87 13.52
N ARG A 495 9.84 -23.34 14.21
CA ARG A 495 8.59 -23.78 13.55
C ARG A 495 7.93 -22.64 12.80
N MET A 496 7.86 -21.44 13.39
CA MET A 496 7.26 -20.26 12.76
C MET A 496 8.06 -19.80 11.53
N ARG A 497 9.40 -19.80 11.61
CA ARG A 497 10.29 -19.53 10.47
C ARG A 497 10.12 -20.56 9.36
N ALA A 498 10.09 -21.84 9.72
CA ALA A 498 9.89 -22.95 8.78
C ALA A 498 8.52 -22.90 8.09
N ALA A 499 7.50 -22.37 8.75
CA ALA A 499 6.19 -22.11 8.14
C ALA A 499 6.22 -20.96 7.11
N GLY A 500 7.28 -20.15 7.05
CA GLY A 500 7.41 -19.07 6.07
C GLY A 500 7.37 -17.66 6.66
N ALA A 501 7.45 -17.51 7.99
CA ALA A 501 7.54 -16.20 8.62
C ALA A 501 8.91 -15.55 8.35
N GLY A 502 8.91 -14.32 7.83
CA GLY A 502 10.10 -13.49 7.65
C GLY A 502 10.54 -12.76 8.93
N VAL A 503 9.62 -12.58 9.88
CA VAL A 503 9.86 -12.09 11.25
C VAL A 503 8.94 -12.87 12.19
N VAL A 504 9.37 -13.13 13.43
CA VAL A 504 8.53 -13.83 14.43
C VAL A 504 8.12 -12.89 15.56
N GLY A 505 6.82 -12.86 15.87
CA GLY A 505 6.26 -12.04 16.93
C GLY A 505 5.79 -12.85 18.15
N VAL A 506 6.08 -12.33 19.35
CA VAL A 506 5.72 -12.93 20.64
C VAL A 506 4.67 -12.08 21.37
N GLY A 507 3.59 -12.72 21.84
CA GLY A 507 2.51 -12.08 22.59
C GLY A 507 2.32 -12.71 23.96
N THR A 508 1.59 -13.82 24.05
CA THR A 508 1.24 -14.49 25.32
C THR A 508 2.45 -14.79 26.21
N ALA A 509 3.57 -15.26 25.63
CA ALA A 509 4.76 -15.58 26.41
C ALA A 509 5.44 -14.35 27.03
N LEU A 510 5.33 -13.16 26.41
CA LEU A 510 5.79 -11.91 27.02
C LEU A 510 5.05 -11.63 28.33
N GLY A 511 3.78 -12.02 28.43
CA GLY A 511 2.97 -11.77 29.62
C GLY A 511 3.38 -12.54 30.86
N TRP A 512 3.83 -13.79 30.69
CA TRP A 512 4.19 -14.65 31.81
C TRP A 512 5.70 -14.84 31.98
N LYS A 513 6.52 -14.74 30.92
CA LYS A 513 7.99 -14.75 31.03
C LYS A 513 8.60 -13.36 31.13
N GLY A 514 7.86 -12.31 30.78
CA GLY A 514 8.44 -10.96 30.63
C GLY A 514 9.39 -10.90 29.43
N VAL A 515 10.24 -9.87 29.39
CA VAL A 515 11.20 -9.65 28.29
C VAL A 515 12.26 -10.77 28.16
N GLU A 516 12.45 -11.57 29.21
CA GLU A 516 13.38 -12.71 29.20
C GLU A 516 13.01 -13.79 28.17
N VAL A 517 11.76 -13.82 27.68
CA VAL A 517 11.39 -14.73 26.58
C VAL A 517 12.25 -14.49 25.34
N PHE A 518 12.55 -13.24 25.01
CA PHE A 518 13.31 -12.90 23.81
C PHE A 518 14.76 -13.35 23.94
N ARG A 519 15.34 -13.12 25.11
CA ARG A 519 16.69 -13.58 25.44
C ARG A 519 16.78 -15.11 25.40
N GLY A 520 15.82 -15.82 25.99
CA GLY A 520 15.79 -17.28 25.95
C GLY A 520 15.66 -17.86 24.54
N ILE A 521 14.90 -17.19 23.66
CA ILE A 521 14.82 -17.57 22.23
C ILE A 521 16.18 -17.34 21.56
N GLU A 522 16.78 -16.16 21.71
CA GLU A 522 18.09 -15.82 21.11
C GLU A 522 19.21 -16.78 21.56
N GLU A 523 19.31 -17.04 22.87
CA GLU A 523 20.29 -17.96 23.44
C GLU A 523 20.12 -19.39 22.91
N GLY A 524 18.86 -19.83 22.73
CA GLY A 524 18.56 -21.12 22.13
C GLY A 524 18.97 -21.23 20.66
N LEU A 525 18.85 -20.12 19.91
CA LEU A 525 19.21 -20.07 18.48
C LEU A 525 20.72 -20.05 18.25
N LYS A 526 21.54 -19.63 19.23
CA LYS A 526 23.01 -19.58 19.13
C LYS A 526 23.51 -18.82 17.89
N GLY A 527 22.78 -17.77 17.48
CA GLY A 527 23.10 -16.94 16.32
C GLY A 527 22.48 -17.40 14.99
N GLU A 528 21.70 -18.50 14.98
CA GLU A 528 21.00 -19.00 13.79
C GLU A 528 19.58 -18.41 13.66
N TRP A 529 19.47 -17.18 13.15
CA TRP A 529 18.20 -16.43 12.99
C TRP A 529 17.31 -16.87 11.81
#